data_AF-A0A7G6DZ31-F1
#
_entry.id   AF-A0A7G6DZ31-F1
#
_cell.length_a   1.000
_cell.length_b   1.000
_cell.length_c   1.000
_cell.angle_alpha   90.00
_cell.angle_beta   90.00
_cell.angle_gamma   90.00
#
_symmetry.space_group_name_H-M   'P 1'
#
loop_
_entity.id
_entity.type
_entity.pdbx_description
1 polymer ?
#
loop_
_entity_poly.entity_id
_entity_poly.type
_entity_poly.pdbx_seq_one_letter_code
_entity_poly.pdbx_strand_id
1 'polypeptide(L)'
;MEDWKGLLLILYMVFLFYAFTVGRRWRHYYQTKRLIKDLEKYFGQELPYYKKQRDQKNVNWERVLQMLRKEPTTPEVARLKEQVKKRVGAAVK
;
A
#
# COMPACT_ATOMS: atom_id res chain seq x y z
N MET A 1 45.15 17.74 3.14
CA MET A 1 43.87 18.07 2.48
C MET A 1 43.12 16.77 2.12
N GLU A 2 42.81 15.89 3.08
CA GLU A 2 42.21 14.56 2.78
C GLU A 2 40.98 14.20 3.63
N ASP A 3 40.74 14.93 4.73
CA ASP A 3 39.63 14.68 5.66
C ASP A 3 38.23 14.95 5.07
N TRP A 4 38.14 15.78 4.03
CA TRP A 4 36.89 16.16 3.39
C TRP A 4 36.31 15.02 2.52
N LYS A 5 37.13 14.09 2.03
CA LYS A 5 36.68 12.96 1.20
C LYS A 5 35.92 11.92 2.02
N GLY A 6 36.32 11.68 3.27
CA GLY A 6 35.59 10.80 4.19
C GLY A 6 34.22 11.36 4.58
N LEU A 7 34.15 12.68 4.79
CA LEU A 7 32.90 13.39 5.10
C LEU A 7 31.89 13.32 3.93
N LEU A 8 32.36 13.49 2.69
CA LEU A 8 31.54 13.34 1.49
C LEU A 8 30.98 11.93 1.32
N LEU A 9 31.76 10.90 1.65
CA LEU A 9 31.35 9.50 1.53
C LEU A 9 30.24 9.14 2.53
N ILE A 10 30.32 9.67 3.75
CA ILE A 10 29.29 9.51 4.78
C ILE A 10 28.01 10.24 4.36
N LEU A 11 28.10 11.49 3.89
CA LEU A 11 26.95 12.25 3.38
C LEU A 11 26.26 11.52 2.22
N TYR A 12 27.03 10.93 1.31
CA TYR A 12 26.51 10.16 0.19
C TYR A 12 25.79 8.88 0.64
N MET A 13 26.35 8.13 1.59
CA MET A 13 25.70 6.96 2.18
C MET A 13 24.37 7.30 2.87
N VAL A 14 24.33 8.41 3.62
CA VAL A 14 23.09 8.91 4.23
C VAL A 14 22.05 9.28 3.17
N PHE A 15 22.48 9.93 2.09
CA PHE A 15 21.60 10.25 0.96
C PHE A 15 21.02 9.00 0.28
N LEU A 16 21.85 7.99 0.01
CA LEU A 16 21.40 6.72 -0.56
C LEU A 16 20.44 5.98 0.36
N PHE A 17 20.70 5.97 1.66
CA PHE A 17 19.80 5.36 2.65
C PHE A 17 18.44 6.08 2.70
N TYR A 18 18.44 7.41 2.62
CA TYR A 18 17.23 8.21 2.54
C TYR A 18 16.45 7.93 1.24
N ALA A 19 17.12 7.90 0.09
CA ALA A 19 16.49 7.57 -1.19
C ALA A 19 15.90 6.15 -1.19
N PHE A 20 16.59 5.18 -0.58
CA PHE A 20 16.13 3.79 -0.47
C PHE A 20 14.88 3.67 0.42
N THR A 21 14.85 4.35 1.56
CA THR A 21 13.70 4.34 2.49
C THR A 21 12.48 5.04 1.90
N VAL A 22 12.67 6.18 1.22
CA VAL A 22 11.59 6.88 0.50
C VAL A 22 11.05 6.05 -0.66
N GLY A 23 11.92 5.43 -1.46
CA GLY A 23 11.52 4.56 -2.57
C GLY A 23 10.72 3.33 -2.12
N ARG A 24 11.04 2.77 -0.94
CA ARG A 24 10.29 1.64 -0.35
C ARG A 24 8.88 2.03 0.06
N ARG A 25 8.70 3.21 0.69
CA ARG A 25 7.36 3.76 0.99
C ARG A 25 6.58 4.05 -0.29
N TRP A 26 7.23 4.57 -1.32
CA TRP A 26 6.58 4.91 -2.59
C TRP A 26 6.03 3.69 -3.33
N ARG A 27 6.79 2.59 -3.44
CA ARG A 27 6.28 1.32 -4.02
C ARG A 27 5.07 0.79 -3.26
N HIS A 28 5.11 0.84 -1.93
CA HIS A 28 4.03 0.34 -1.10
C HIS A 28 2.76 1.19 -1.27
N TYR A 29 2.91 2.51 -1.37
CA TYR A 29 1.81 3.44 -1.63
C TYR A 29 1.19 3.22 -3.02
N TYR A 30 2.03 3.03 -4.05
CA TYR A 30 1.58 2.79 -5.43
C TYR A 30 0.81 1.47 -5.57
N GLN A 31 1.30 0.38 -4.97
CA GLN A 31 0.60 -0.90 -5.02
C GLN A 31 -0.77 -0.82 -4.36
N THR A 32 -0.86 -0.15 -3.21
CA THR A 32 -2.14 0.06 -2.53
C THR A 32 -3.09 0.90 -3.38
N LYS A 33 -2.61 1.99 -3.99
CA LYS A 33 -3.42 2.84 -4.86
C LYS A 33 -3.93 2.10 -6.10
N ARG A 34 -3.10 1.22 -6.69
CA ARG A 34 -3.51 0.39 -7.83
C ARG A 34 -4.57 -0.63 -7.44
N LEU A 35 -4.39 -1.33 -6.32
CA LEU A 35 -5.37 -2.28 -5.79
C LEU A 35 -6.72 -1.61 -5.50
N ILE A 36 -6.69 -0.41 -4.89
CA ILE A 36 -7.89 0.40 -4.66
C ILE A 36 -8.59 0.72 -5.97
N LYS A 37 -7.84 1.18 -6.98
CA LYS A 37 -8.40 1.54 -8.29
C LYS A 37 -9.01 0.32 -9.01
N ASP A 38 -8.37 -0.84 -8.93
CA ASP A 38 -8.89 -2.09 -9.50
C ASP A 38 -10.17 -2.54 -8.78
N LEU A 39 -10.22 -2.38 -7.45
CA LEU A 39 -11.41 -2.66 -6.66
C LEU A 39 -12.56 -1.67 -6.95
N GLU A 40 -12.30 -0.37 -7.03
CA GLU A 40 -13.29 0.64 -7.42
C GLU A 40 -13.82 0.38 -8.83
N LYS A 41 -12.96 -0.04 -9.77
CA LYS A 41 -13.37 -0.42 -11.12
C LYS A 41 -14.24 -1.67 -11.14
N TYR A 42 -13.92 -2.67 -10.31
CA TYR A 42 -14.67 -3.92 -10.23
C TYR A 42 -16.05 -3.73 -9.59
N PHE A 43 -16.12 -3.01 -8.48
CA PHE A 43 -17.38 -2.79 -7.76
C PHE A 43 -18.24 -1.68 -8.37
N GLY A 44 -17.66 -0.76 -9.15
CA GLY A 44 -18.36 0.37 -9.77
C GLY A 44 -18.92 1.39 -8.76
N GLN A 45 -18.48 1.34 -7.51
CA GLN A 45 -18.98 2.13 -6.39
C GLN A 45 -17.83 2.49 -5.43
N GLU A 46 -18.01 3.56 -4.64
CA GLU A 46 -17.00 3.98 -3.67
C GLU A 46 -16.75 2.88 -2.63
N LEU A 47 -15.47 2.52 -2.44
CA LEU A 47 -15.09 1.52 -1.45
C LEU A 47 -15.43 2.00 -0.03
N PRO A 48 -15.70 1.07 0.90
CA PRO A 48 -15.92 1.41 2.30
C PRO A 48 -14.61 1.90 2.92
N TYR A 49 -14.40 3.22 2.90
CA TYR A 49 -13.32 3.88 3.62
C TYR A 49 -13.72 4.08 5.09
N TYR A 50 -12.77 3.95 6.03
CA TYR A 50 -13.03 4.38 7.40
C TYR A 50 -13.27 5.90 7.42
N LYS A 51 -14.29 6.32 8.18
CA LYS A 51 -14.69 7.72 8.34
C LYS A 51 -13.50 8.50 8.93
N LYS A 52 -12.96 9.45 8.15
CA LYS A 52 -11.97 10.49 8.49
C LYS A 52 -11.40 10.40 9.92
N GLN A 53 -10.36 9.58 10.14
CA GLN A 53 -9.39 9.88 11.18
C GLN A 53 -8.15 10.45 10.49
N ARG A 54 -7.84 11.71 10.85
CA ARG A 54 -6.72 12.56 10.45
C ARG A 54 -5.77 11.94 9.41
N ASP A 55 -5.92 12.40 8.17
CA ASP A 55 -4.93 12.33 7.09
C ASP A 55 -4.55 10.99 6.43
N GLN A 56 -5.20 9.87 6.78
CA GLN A 56 -5.09 8.65 5.96
C GLN A 56 -6.45 8.10 5.57
N LYS A 57 -6.74 8.10 4.26
CA LYS A 57 -7.79 7.26 3.66
C LYS A 57 -7.42 5.79 3.88
N ASN A 58 -7.74 5.25 5.05
CA ASN A 58 -7.53 3.85 5.34
C ASN A 58 -8.74 3.07 4.86
N VAL A 59 -8.52 2.24 3.84
CA VAL A 59 -9.55 1.36 3.29
C VAL A 59 -9.93 0.35 4.37
N ASN A 60 -11.23 0.14 4.60
CA ASN A 60 -11.67 -0.94 5.45
C ASN A 60 -11.53 -2.27 4.70
N TRP A 61 -10.31 -2.84 4.73
CA TRP A 61 -9.98 -4.07 4.02
C TRP A 61 -10.84 -5.26 4.46
N GLU A 62 -11.27 -5.32 5.73
CA GLU A 62 -12.20 -6.35 6.19
C GLU A 62 -13.57 -6.22 5.51
N ARG A 63 -14.09 -4.99 5.40
CA ARG A 63 -15.38 -4.73 4.76
C ARG A 63 -15.31 -4.94 3.25
N VAL A 64 -14.20 -4.59 2.61
CA VAL A 64 -13.92 -4.92 1.20
C VAL A 64 -13.88 -6.45 1.01
N LEU A 65 -13.24 -7.19 1.92
CA LEU A 65 -13.21 -8.66 1.88
C LEU A 65 -14.61 -9.26 2.01
N GLN A 66 -15.47 -8.68 2.85
CA GLN A 66 -16.86 -9.10 2.98
C GLN A 66 -17.67 -8.82 1.69
N MET A 67 -17.44 -7.70 1.01
CA MET A 67 -18.05 -7.43 -0.30
C MET A 67 -17.59 -8.45 -1.34
N LEU A 68 -16.28 -8.70 -1.44
CA LEU A 68 -15.71 -9.72 -2.36
C LEU A 68 -16.17 -11.15 -2.05
N ARG A 69 -16.64 -11.44 -0.83
CA ARG A 69 -17.23 -12.74 -0.48
C ARG A 69 -18.66 -12.93 -0.98
N LYS A 70 -19.39 -11.84 -1.21
CA LYS A 70 -20.78 -11.86 -1.69
C LYS A 70 -20.84 -11.96 -3.23
N GLU A 71 -19.77 -11.56 -3.90
CA GLU A 71 -19.62 -11.66 -5.36
C GLU A 71 -19.31 -13.09 -5.82
N PRO A 72 -19.73 -13.48 -7.04
CA PRO A 72 -19.39 -14.78 -7.62
C PRO A 72 -17.87 -14.95 -7.74
N THR A 73 -17.39 -16.17 -7.50
CA THR A 73 -15.94 -16.46 -7.49
C THR A 73 -15.40 -16.52 -8.91
N THR A 74 -15.15 -15.35 -9.50
CA THR A 74 -14.43 -15.20 -10.77
C THR A 74 -12.92 -15.25 -10.53
N PRO A 75 -12.11 -15.59 -11.54
CA PRO A 75 -10.64 -15.55 -11.43
C PRO A 75 -10.10 -14.16 -11.03
N GLU A 76 -10.81 -13.08 -11.37
CA GLU A 76 -10.47 -11.72 -10.95
C GLU A 76 -10.78 -11.49 -9.46
N VAL A 77 -11.96 -11.90 -8.98
CA VAL A 77 -12.35 -11.82 -7.56
C VAL A 77 -11.43 -12.66 -6.69
N ALA A 78 -11.02 -13.85 -7.14
CA ALA A 78 -10.08 -14.70 -6.41
C ALA A 78 -8.73 -13.99 -6.19
N ARG A 79 -8.19 -13.34 -7.23
CA ARG A 79 -6.95 -12.54 -7.15
C ARG A 79 -7.09 -11.34 -6.22
N LEU A 80 -8.20 -10.60 -6.32
CA LEU A 80 -8.48 -9.45 -5.46
C LEU A 80 -8.66 -9.87 -3.99
N LYS A 81 -9.37 -10.97 -3.74
CA LYS A 81 -9.60 -11.55 -2.42
C LYS A 81 -8.31 -11.97 -1.74
N GLU A 82 -7.37 -12.60 -2.46
CA GLU A 82 -6.07 -12.97 -1.91
C GLU A 82 -5.22 -11.75 -1.56
N GLN A 83 -5.21 -10.74 -2.44
CA GLN A 83 -4.50 -9.47 -2.19
C GLN A 83 -5.06 -8.71 -0.99
N VAL A 84 -6.39 -8.63 -0.87
CA VAL A 84 -7.06 -8.02 0.29
C VAL A 84 -6.78 -8.82 1.57
N LYS A 85 -6.81 -10.16 1.51
CA LYS A 85 -6.50 -11.03 2.67
C LYS A 85 -5.08 -10.82 3.20
N LYS A 86 -4.09 -10.64 2.33
CA LYS A 86 -2.70 -10.30 2.72
C LYS A 86 -2.62 -8.95 3.45
N ARG A 87 -3.46 -7.98 3.07
CA ARG A 87 -3.52 -6.65 3.72
C ARG A 87 -4.22 -6.69 5.07
N VAL A 88 -5.34 -7.42 5.18
CA VAL A 88 -6.03 -7.63 6.47
C VAL A 88 -5.09 -8.32 7.47
N GLY A 89 -4.42 -9.40 7.08
CA GLY A 89 -3.49 -10.12 7.95
C GLY A 89 -2.28 -9.30 8.40
N ALA A 90 -1.84 -8.32 7.60
CA ALA A 90 -0.76 -7.40 7.96
C ALA A 90 -1.21 -6.22 8.86
N ALA A 91 -2.51 -5.93 8.93
CA ALA A 91 -3.07 -4.85 9.75
C ALA A 91 -3.49 -5.32 11.16
N VAL A 92 -3.54 -6.64 11.41
CA VAL A 92 -4.04 -7.25 12.66
C VAL A 92 -2.88 -7.75 13.57
N LYS A 93 -1.62 -7.61 13.16
CA LYS A 93 -0.43 -8.06 13.90
C LYS A 93 0.38 -6.88 14.43
#